data_AF-A0A193QNS9-F1
#
_entry.id   AF-A0A193QNS9-F1
#
_cell.length_a   1.000
_cell.length_b   1.000
_cell.length_c   1.000
_cell.angle_alpha   90.00
_cell.angle_beta   90.00
_cell.angle_gamma   90.00
#
_symmetry.space_group_name_H-M   'P 1'
#
loop_
_entity.id
_entity.type
_entity.pdbx_description
1 polymer ?
#
loop_
_entity_poly.entity_id
_entity_poly.type
_entity_poly.pdbx_seq_one_letter_code
_entity_poly.pdbx_strand_id
1 'polypeptide(L)'
;MLQKLPPQETTNDLSHLAFCALVALHLARQDGVASSPYAENLFLVRWLAQAQKQKHFPKSVAIDIGYLLEKGRRQGPASKLKQRLEYLWQSCTGEVTEQSDLFQLTFATENLKD
;
A
#
# COMPACT_ATOMS: atom_id res chain seq x y z
N MET A 1 27.47 9.51 10.29
CA MET A 1 26.87 9.90 8.99
C MET A 1 25.43 9.40 8.92
N LEU A 2 24.48 10.14 9.50
CA LEU A 2 23.05 9.87 9.34
C LEU A 2 22.50 10.92 8.38
N GLN A 3 22.50 10.59 7.09
CA GLN A 3 21.92 11.44 6.07
C GLN A 3 20.40 11.36 6.19
N LYS A 4 19.80 12.33 6.87
CA LYS A 4 18.37 12.63 6.82
C LYS A 4 18.08 13.14 5.39
N LEU A 5 17.64 12.24 4.52
CA LEU A 5 17.09 12.58 3.21
C LEU A 5 15.79 13.40 3.43
N PRO A 6 15.47 14.39 2.58
CA PRO A 6 14.33 15.28 2.80
C PRO A 6 13.02 14.51 2.99
N PRO A 7 12.15 14.96 3.93
CA PRO A 7 10.93 14.25 4.30
C PRO A 7 9.91 14.06 3.15
N GLN A 8 10.03 14.82 2.05
CA GLN A 8 9.09 14.77 0.91
C GLN A 8 9.27 13.57 -0.04
N GLU A 9 10.50 13.08 -0.24
CA GLU A 9 10.71 11.90 -1.12
C GLU A 9 10.22 10.62 -0.42
N THR A 10 10.48 10.50 0.88
CA THR A 10 10.04 9.34 1.67
C THR A 10 8.52 9.23 1.75
N THR A 11 7.79 10.35 1.75
CA THR A 11 6.32 10.34 1.77
C THR A 11 5.73 9.93 0.43
N ASN A 12 6.37 10.28 -0.69
CA ASN A 12 5.88 9.89 -2.01
C ASN A 12 6.15 8.41 -2.32
N ASP A 13 7.30 7.89 -1.90
CA ASP A 13 7.59 6.46 -2.04
C ASP A 13 6.65 5.60 -1.15
N LEU A 14 6.34 6.09 0.06
CA LEU A 14 5.44 5.43 0.99
C LEU A 14 3.98 5.50 0.54
N SER A 15 3.56 6.61 -0.07
CA SER A 15 2.23 6.75 -0.67
C SER A 15 2.07 5.77 -1.83
N HIS A 16 3.05 5.70 -2.74
CA HIS A 16 3.03 4.75 -3.85
C HIS A 16 2.97 3.29 -3.35
N LEU A 17 3.72 2.95 -2.29
CA LEU A 17 3.61 1.64 -1.65
C LEU A 17 2.20 1.37 -1.10
N ALA A 18 1.63 2.34 -0.39
CA ALA A 18 0.29 2.22 0.18
C ALA A 18 -0.76 2.01 -0.93
N PHE A 19 -0.65 2.77 -2.01
CA PHE A 19 -1.49 2.63 -3.19
C PHE A 19 -1.39 1.24 -3.83
N CYS A 20 -0.18 0.78 -4.13
CA CYS A 20 0.03 -0.55 -4.70
C CYS A 20 -0.52 -1.67 -3.81
N ALA A 21 -0.35 -1.55 -2.49
CA ALA A 21 -0.88 -2.52 -1.54
C ALA A 21 -2.42 -2.54 -1.52
N LEU A 22 -3.07 -1.37 -1.60
CA LEU A 22 -4.53 -1.25 -1.64
C LEU A 22 -5.13 -1.77 -2.95
N VAL A 23 -4.50 -1.46 -4.10
CA VAL A 23 -4.92 -2.00 -5.40
C VAL A 23 -4.77 -3.52 -5.43
N ALA A 24 -3.63 -4.05 -4.97
CA ALA A 24 -3.43 -5.49 -4.89
C ALA A 24 -4.45 -6.18 -3.96
N LEU A 25 -4.81 -5.54 -2.85
CA LEU A 25 -5.86 -6.03 -1.95
C LEU A 25 -7.23 -6.02 -2.63
N HIS A 26 -7.55 -4.98 -3.39
CA HIS A 26 -8.79 -4.89 -4.14
C HIS A 26 -8.91 -5.99 -5.20
N LEU A 27 -7.83 -6.25 -5.96
CA LEU A 27 -7.77 -7.36 -6.92
C LEU A 27 -7.96 -8.71 -6.22
N ALA A 28 -7.27 -8.94 -5.10
CA ALA A 28 -7.42 -10.17 -4.33
C ALA A 28 -8.82 -10.36 -3.71
N ARG A 29 -9.55 -9.25 -3.48
CA ARG A 29 -10.97 -9.30 -3.08
C ARG A 29 -11.86 -9.71 -4.24
N GLN A 30 -11.62 -9.18 -5.45
CA GLN A 30 -12.36 -9.59 -6.64
C GLN A 30 -12.14 -11.08 -6.96
N ASP A 31 -10.92 -11.58 -6.76
CA ASP A 31 -10.58 -13.01 -6.92
C ASP A 31 -11.14 -13.91 -5.78
N GLY A 32 -11.79 -13.33 -4.76
CA GLY A 32 -12.35 -14.07 -3.62
C GLY A 32 -11.31 -14.57 -2.61
N VAL A 33 -10.04 -14.18 -2.76
CA VAL A 33 -8.93 -14.60 -1.88
C VAL A 33 -8.93 -13.80 -0.56
N ALA A 34 -9.46 -12.58 -0.57
CA ALA A 34 -9.42 -11.64 0.56
C ALA A 34 -10.81 -11.19 1.04
N SER A 35 -11.77 -12.11 1.15
CA SER A 35 -13.19 -11.79 1.44
C SER A 35 -13.50 -11.55 2.94
N SER A 36 -12.55 -11.83 3.84
CA SER A 36 -12.71 -11.63 5.29
C SER A 36 -11.62 -10.71 5.84
N PRO A 37 -11.88 -9.98 6.95
CA PRO A 37 -10.86 -9.12 7.57
C PRO A 37 -9.56 -9.85 7.93
N TYR A 38 -9.66 -11.14 8.27
CA TYR A 38 -8.51 -12.01 8.51
C TYR A 38 -7.74 -12.30 7.22
N ALA A 39 -8.44 -12.67 6.15
CA ALA A 39 -7.83 -12.95 4.85
C ALA A 39 -7.17 -11.71 4.24
N GLU A 40 -7.76 -10.53 4.42
CA GLU A 40 -7.18 -9.25 4.00
C GLU A 40 -5.85 -8.97 4.70
N ASN A 41 -5.79 -9.10 6.04
CA ASN A 41 -4.53 -8.89 6.76
C ASN A 41 -3.48 -9.93 6.40
N LEU A 42 -3.88 -11.19 6.22
CA LEU A 42 -2.96 -12.24 5.79
C LEU A 42 -2.40 -11.95 4.39
N PHE A 43 -3.26 -11.51 3.46
CA PHE A 43 -2.87 -11.09 2.13
C PHE A 43 -1.87 -9.93 2.19
N LEU A 44 -2.17 -8.87 2.94
CA LEU A 44 -1.30 -7.70 3.08
C LEU A 44 0.06 -8.06 3.68
N VAL A 45 0.11 -8.92 4.71
CA VAL A 45 1.39 -9.38 5.29
C VAL A 45 2.19 -10.17 4.26
N ARG A 46 1.55 -11.05 3.48
CA ARG A 46 2.23 -11.81 2.42
C ARG A 46 2.72 -10.90 1.29
N TRP A 47 1.88 -9.95 0.88
CA TRP A 47 2.20 -8.98 -0.15
C TRP A 47 3.38 -8.10 0.26
N LEU A 48 3.39 -7.57 1.48
CA LEU A 48 4.50 -6.78 2.01
C LEU A 48 5.80 -7.59 2.11
N ALA A 49 5.71 -8.87 2.50
CA ALA A 49 6.88 -9.76 2.57
C ALA A 49 7.47 -10.01 1.17
N GLN A 50 6.59 -10.17 0.17
CA GLN A 50 7.00 -10.31 -1.21
C GLN A 50 7.58 -9.02 -1.78
N ALA A 51 6.97 -7.86 -1.50
CA ALA A 51 7.47 -6.54 -1.87
C ALA A 51 8.89 -6.30 -1.30
N GLN A 52 9.11 -6.68 -0.03
CA GLN A 52 10.43 -6.60 0.60
C GLN A 52 11.45 -7.52 -0.08
N LYS A 53 11.04 -8.75 -0.43
CA LYS A 53 11.91 -9.75 -1.09
C LYS A 53 12.30 -9.31 -2.51
N GLN A 54 11.38 -8.72 -3.25
CA GLN A 54 11.62 -8.24 -4.61
C GLN A 54 12.47 -6.96 -4.66
N LYS A 55 12.61 -6.24 -3.53
CA LYS A 55 13.36 -4.98 -3.45
C LYS A 55 12.92 -3.94 -4.51
N HIS A 56 11.66 -3.99 -4.93
CA HIS A 56 11.09 -3.05 -5.91
C HIS A 56 10.91 -1.64 -5.33
N PHE A 57 10.94 -1.50 -4.01
CA PHE A 57 10.83 -0.22 -3.33
C PHE A 57 12.22 0.31 -2.94
N PRO A 58 12.43 1.63 -2.99
CA PRO A 58 13.67 2.26 -2.59
C PRO A 58 13.96 1.96 -1.10
N LYS A 59 15.26 2.00 -0.75
CA LYS A 59 15.72 1.68 0.61
C LYS A 59 15.14 2.63 1.68
N SER A 60 14.67 3.81 1.27
CA SER A 60 13.90 4.74 2.09
C SER A 60 12.70 4.06 2.75
N VAL A 61 11.93 3.30 1.98
CA VAL A 61 10.67 2.66 2.44
C VAL A 61 10.90 1.25 2.99
N ALA A 62 12.07 0.66 2.76
CA ALA A 62 12.38 -0.69 3.25
C ALA A 62 12.27 -0.83 4.78
N ILE A 63 12.59 0.24 5.52
CA ILE A 63 12.45 0.31 6.98
C ILE A 63 10.96 0.32 7.36
N ASP A 64 10.15 1.15 6.69
CA ASP A 64 8.71 1.23 6.91
C ASP A 64 7.98 -0.08 6.58
N ILE A 65 8.37 -0.76 5.49
CA ILE A 65 7.85 -2.10 5.13
C ILE A 65 8.14 -3.09 6.25
N GLY A 66 9.35 -3.07 6.80
CA GLY A 66 9.73 -3.92 7.94
C GLY A 66 8.86 -3.65 9.17
N TYR A 67 8.65 -2.38 9.50
CA TYR A 67 7.79 -1.97 10.61
C TYR A 67 6.33 -2.41 10.41
N LEU A 68 5.78 -2.23 9.20
CA LEU A 68 4.42 -2.65 8.83
C LEU A 68 4.27 -4.18 8.90
N LEU A 69 5.27 -4.93 8.44
CA LEU A 69 5.30 -6.39 8.52
C LEU A 69 5.32 -6.91 9.95
N GLU A 70 6.19 -6.35 10.78
CA GLU A 70 6.30 -6.77 12.18
C GLU A 70 5.01 -6.48 12.94
N LYS A 71 4.41 -5.31 12.69
CA LYS A 71 3.12 -4.94 13.28
C LYS A 71 1.98 -5.83 12.81
N GLY A 72 1.94 -6.12 11.50
CA GLY A 72 0.98 -7.04 10.89
C GLY A 72 1.06 -8.45 11.46
N ARG A 73 2.27 -8.98 11.66
CA ARG A 73 2.51 -10.31 12.24
C ARG A 73 2.16 -10.37 13.72
N ARG A 74 2.50 -9.34 14.51
CA ARG A 74 2.22 -9.32 15.95
C ARG A 74 0.73 -9.16 16.27
N GLN A 75 0.00 -8.39 15.49
CA GLN A 75 -1.40 -8.05 15.78
C GLN A 75 -2.42 -8.82 14.92
N GLY A 76 -1.97 -9.54 13.88
CA GLY A 76 -2.82 -10.38 13.03
C GLY A 76 -4.04 -9.64 12.49
N PRO A 77 -5.27 -10.20 12.56
CA PRO A 77 -6.50 -9.52 12.13
C PRO A 77 -6.80 -8.19 12.86
N ALA A 78 -6.29 -7.99 14.08
CA ALA A 78 -6.48 -6.75 14.85
C ALA A 78 -5.52 -5.62 14.44
N SER A 79 -4.53 -5.90 13.58
CA SER A 79 -3.52 -4.92 13.14
C SER A 79 -4.07 -3.73 12.36
N LYS A 80 -5.30 -3.85 11.84
CA LYS A 80 -5.97 -2.83 11.00
C LYS A 80 -5.04 -2.33 9.88
N LEU A 81 -4.23 -3.23 9.29
CA LEU A 81 -3.21 -2.87 8.29
C LEU A 81 -3.82 -2.08 7.13
N LYS A 82 -4.99 -2.53 6.65
CA LYS A 82 -5.76 -1.82 5.61
C LYS A 82 -6.01 -0.36 6.00
N GLN A 83 -6.61 -0.10 7.17
CA GLN A 83 -6.92 1.27 7.60
C GLN A 83 -5.66 2.12 7.76
N ARG A 84 -4.54 1.52 8.15
CA ARG A 84 -3.26 2.22 8.26
C ARG A 84 -2.69 2.58 6.89
N LEU A 85 -2.80 1.68 5.90
CA LEU A 85 -2.41 1.95 4.52
C LEU A 85 -3.32 3.00 3.87
N GLU A 86 -4.63 2.94 4.12
CA GLU A 86 -5.58 3.97 3.68
C GLU A 86 -5.24 5.34 4.28
N TYR A 87 -4.95 5.40 5.58
CA TYR A 87 -4.53 6.63 6.23
C TYR A 87 -3.20 7.18 5.68
N LEU A 88 -2.20 6.31 5.45
CA LEU A 88 -0.92 6.69 4.86
C LEU A 88 -1.10 7.23 3.44
N TRP A 89 -1.92 6.58 2.63
CA TRP A 89 -2.28 7.05 1.30
C TRP A 89 -2.94 8.43 1.39
N GLN A 90 -4.06 8.56 2.12
CA GLN A 90 -4.81 9.82 2.23
C GLN A 90 -3.99 10.98 2.78
N SER A 91 -3.13 10.73 3.77
CA SER A 91 -2.28 11.77 4.36
C SER A 91 -1.19 12.26 3.40
N CYS A 92 -0.75 11.42 2.45
CA CYS A 92 0.25 11.78 1.46
C CYS A 92 -0.38 12.29 0.14
N THR A 93 -1.61 11.90 -0.16
CA THR A 93 -2.36 12.36 -1.36
C THR A 93 -3.12 13.66 -1.11
N GLY A 94 -3.25 14.12 0.14
CA GLY A 94 -3.97 15.35 0.51
C GLY A 94 -3.46 16.64 -0.15
N GLU A 95 -2.25 16.67 -0.71
CA GLU A 95 -1.72 17.76 -1.56
C GLU A 95 -1.78 17.45 -3.07
N VAL A 96 -1.94 16.17 -3.46
CA VAL A 96 -1.84 15.67 -4.86
C VAL A 96 -3.21 15.20 -5.36
N THR A 97 -4.27 15.90 -5.00
CA THR A 97 -5.63 15.61 -5.50
C THR A 97 -5.91 16.24 -6.87
N GLU A 98 -4.93 16.88 -7.52
CA GLU A 98 -5.08 17.39 -8.90
C GLU A 98 -4.82 16.36 -10.00
N GLN A 99 -4.12 15.26 -9.74
CA GLN A 99 -3.79 14.27 -10.79
C GLN A 99 -3.95 12.84 -10.31
N SER A 100 -5.19 12.46 -10.03
CA SER A 100 -5.54 11.06 -9.89
C SER A 100 -5.57 10.40 -11.28
N ASP A 101 -4.44 10.42 -11.98
CA ASP A 101 -4.26 9.81 -13.30
C ASP A 101 -4.54 8.32 -13.24
N LEU A 102 -4.23 7.67 -12.11
CA LEU A 102 -4.51 6.26 -11.94
C LEU A 102 -6.00 5.98 -11.71
N PHE A 103 -6.74 6.91 -11.10
CA PHE A 103 -8.21 6.84 -11.02
C PHE A 103 -8.84 7.15 -12.38
N GLN A 104 -8.31 8.12 -13.14
CA GLN A 104 -8.75 8.39 -14.51
C GLN A 104 -8.46 7.23 -15.45
N LEU A 105 -7.30 6.57 -15.31
CA LEU A 105 -6.95 5.38 -16.10
C LEU A 105 -7.83 4.19 -15.73
N THR A 106 -8.06 3.96 -14.44
CA THR A 106 -8.96 2.88 -13.99
C THR A 106 -10.39 3.15 -14.48
N PHE A 107 -10.90 4.36 -14.30
CA PHE A 107 -12.22 4.78 -14.78
C PHE A 107 -12.34 4.71 -16.31
N ALA A 108 -11.33 5.16 -17.05
CA ALA A 108 -11.30 5.07 -18.51
C ALA A 108 -11.31 3.61 -18.97
N THR A 109 -10.53 2.73 -18.32
CA THR A 109 -10.55 1.30 -18.64
C THR A 109 -11.86 0.60 -18.26
N GLU A 110 -12.54 1.06 -17.21
CA GLU A 110 -13.85 0.52 -16.79
C GLU A 110 -14.98 0.93 -17.76
N ASN A 111 -14.90 2.11 -18.38
CA ASN A 111 -15.92 2.61 -19.31
C ASN A 111 -15.69 2.20 -20.79
N LEU A 112 -14.62 1.49 -21.11
CA LEU A 112 -14.30 1.01 -22.48
C LEU A 112 -14.81 -0.42 -22.77
N LYS A 113 -15.71 -0.95 -21.94
CA LYS A 113 -16.27 -2.30 -22.05
C LYS A 113 -17.75 -2.35 -22.49
N ASP A 114 -18.24 -1.30 -23.14
CA ASP A 114 -19.47 -1.33 -23.95
C ASP A 114 -19.14 -1.65 -25.43
#